data_AF-B2BGI6-F1
#
_entry.id   AF-B2BGI6-F1
#
_cell.length_a   1.000
_cell.length_b   1.000
_cell.length_c   1.000
_cell.angle_alpha   90.00
_cell.angle_beta   90.00
_cell.angle_gamma   90.00
#
_symmetry.space_group_name_H-M   'P 1'
#
loop_
_entity.id
_entity.type
_entity.pdbx_description
1 polymer ?
#
loop_
_entity_poly.entity_id
_entity_poly.type
_entity_poly.pdbx_seq_one_letter_code
_entity_poly.pdbx_strand_id
1 'polypeptide(L)'
;CFGPAYEFAFIMDADLRKRKIRDRVPMTYVTSEPYIGHLGLGGVGDSKGFLESDLRAHHINWITNAKVIKVEAGKMYVEEYDDDGHKLKEHELEFKYSMMLPAFKGVDAVASVEGLCNPRGFVFVDSHQRNPTYPNIYSAGVCIAIPPVEATAVPTGAPKTGYMIEAMATR
;
A
#
# COMPACT_ATOMS: atom_id res chain seq x y z
N CYS A 1 2.27 -2.12 0.69
CA CYS A 1 3.64 -1.59 0.83
C CYS A 1 3.49 -0.08 0.96
N PHE A 2 3.42 0.45 2.18
CA PHE A 2 3.00 1.85 2.39
C PHE A 2 4.17 2.77 2.73
N GLY A 3 5.21 2.25 3.40
CA GLY A 3 6.41 3.02 3.77
C GLY A 3 7.00 3.86 2.62
N PRO A 4 7.23 3.29 1.42
CA PRO A 4 7.79 4.07 0.30
C PRO A 4 6.89 5.22 -0.19
N ALA A 5 5.58 5.17 0.05
CA ALA A 5 4.70 6.29 -0.29
C ALA A 5 4.92 7.47 0.65
N TYR A 6 5.01 7.21 1.97
CA TYR A 6 5.40 8.23 2.95
C TYR A 6 6.78 8.79 2.66
N GLU A 7 7.77 7.92 2.43
CA GLU A 7 9.14 8.30 2.08
C GLU A 7 9.18 9.23 0.87
N PHE A 8 8.50 8.85 -0.21
CA PHE A 8 8.46 9.65 -1.43
C PHE A 8 7.80 11.01 -1.21
N ALA A 9 6.71 11.08 -0.43
CA ALA A 9 6.06 12.33 -0.08
C ALA A 9 7.01 13.28 0.66
N PHE A 10 7.77 12.78 1.64
CA PHE A 10 8.73 13.59 2.39
C PHE A 10 9.96 13.98 1.58
N ILE A 11 10.48 13.10 0.73
CA ILE A 11 11.60 13.43 -0.18
C ILE A 11 11.18 14.51 -1.19
N MET A 12 9.97 14.41 -1.74
CA MET A 12 9.42 15.42 -2.64
C MET A 12 9.28 16.78 -1.92
N ASP A 13 8.70 16.81 -0.72
CA ASP A 13 8.61 18.05 0.07
C ASP A 13 10.00 18.65 0.36
N ALA A 14 10.96 17.82 0.76
CA ALA A 14 12.33 18.25 1.04
C ALA A 14 13.01 18.86 -0.20
N ASP A 15 12.86 18.25 -1.38
CA ASP A 15 13.44 18.78 -2.62
C ASP A 15 12.77 20.09 -3.06
N LEU A 16 11.44 20.18 -2.97
CA LEU A 16 10.69 21.41 -3.25
C LEU A 16 11.09 22.57 -2.32
N ARG A 17 11.34 22.28 -1.04
CA ARG A 17 11.83 23.26 -0.05
C ARG A 17 13.26 23.68 -0.35
N LYS A 18 14.15 22.73 -0.68
CA LYS A 18 15.53 23.02 -1.10
C LYS A 18 15.58 23.95 -2.31
N ARG A 19 14.63 23.77 -3.25
CA ARG A 19 14.45 24.63 -4.43
C ARG A 19 13.70 25.94 -4.14
N LYS A 20 13.19 26.14 -2.93
CA LYS A 20 12.41 27.31 -2.50
C LYS A 20 11.14 27.53 -3.34
N ILE A 21 10.44 26.46 -3.68
CA ILE A 21 9.18 26.51 -4.45
C ILE A 21 8.03 25.73 -3.80
N ARG A 22 8.22 25.23 -2.57
CA ARG A 22 7.22 24.40 -1.87
C ARG A 22 5.90 25.12 -1.62
N ASP A 23 5.95 26.44 -1.40
CA ASP A 23 4.79 27.32 -1.23
C ASP A 23 3.89 27.38 -2.47
N ARG A 24 4.42 27.03 -3.65
CA ARG A 24 3.70 27.04 -4.93
C ARG A 24 3.12 25.67 -5.31
N VAL A 25 3.35 24.64 -4.49
CA VAL A 25 3.00 23.24 -4.82
C VAL A 25 2.14 22.66 -3.70
N PRO A 26 0.80 22.66 -3.85
CA PRO A 26 -0.08 21.90 -2.96
C PRO A 26 0.24 20.40 -3.03
N MET A 27 0.18 19.72 -1.89
CA MET A 27 0.44 18.28 -1.78
C MET A 27 -0.67 17.60 -1.01
N THR A 28 -1.15 16.48 -1.54
CA THR A 28 -2.16 15.62 -0.91
C THR A 28 -1.66 14.19 -0.93
N TYR A 29 -1.67 13.52 0.23
CA TYR A 29 -1.35 12.12 0.41
C TYR A 29 -2.63 11.29 0.42
N VAL A 30 -2.81 10.42 -0.58
CA VAL A 30 -4.00 9.57 -0.70
C VAL A 30 -3.60 8.14 -0.36
N THR A 31 -4.28 7.52 0.60
CA THR A 31 -3.98 6.16 1.03
C THR A 31 -5.24 5.33 1.31
N SER A 32 -5.15 4.04 0.99
CA SER A 32 -6.16 3.04 1.37
C SER A 32 -6.08 2.65 2.85
N GLU A 33 -5.06 3.12 3.58
CA GLU A 33 -4.95 2.87 5.02
C GLU A 33 -6.14 3.49 5.78
N PRO A 34 -6.65 2.82 6.83
CA PRO A 34 -7.75 3.35 7.65
C PRO A 34 -7.35 4.60 8.44
N TYR A 35 -6.07 4.73 8.76
CA TYR A 35 -5.48 5.92 9.36
C TYR A 35 -4.01 6.03 8.92
N ILE A 36 -3.43 7.22 9.05
CA ILE A 36 -2.03 7.46 8.70
C ILE A 36 -1.09 6.62 9.58
N GLY A 37 -0.17 5.88 8.98
CA GLY A 37 0.78 5.05 9.72
C GLY A 37 0.25 3.67 10.11
N HIS A 38 -0.88 3.23 9.57
CA HIS A 38 -1.33 1.85 9.69
C HIS A 38 -0.31 0.85 9.07
N LEU A 39 0.34 1.25 7.98
CA LEU A 39 1.42 0.54 7.27
C LEU A 39 1.06 -0.86 6.75
N GLY A 40 -0.21 -1.25 6.80
CA GLY A 40 -0.68 -2.61 6.51
C GLY A 40 -0.39 -3.60 7.65
N LEU A 41 -0.08 -3.10 8.84
CA LEU A 41 0.38 -3.88 10.00
C LEU A 41 -0.46 -3.61 11.27
N GLY A 42 -1.54 -2.84 11.19
CA GLY A 42 -2.25 -2.38 12.39
C GLY A 42 -1.49 -1.28 13.15
N GLY A 43 -0.52 -0.63 12.52
CA GLY A 43 0.40 0.32 13.14
C GLY A 43 1.61 -0.35 13.81
N VAL A 44 2.71 0.39 13.91
CA VAL A 44 3.94 -0.06 14.60
C VAL A 44 4.39 1.04 15.58
N GLY A 45 4.36 0.75 16.88
CA GLY A 45 4.62 1.77 17.91
C GLY A 45 3.69 2.98 17.75
N ASP A 46 4.24 4.19 17.84
CA ASP A 46 3.50 5.45 17.59
C ASP A 46 3.61 5.94 16.14
N SER A 47 3.69 5.01 15.17
CA SER A 47 3.67 5.35 13.73
C SER A 47 2.53 6.30 13.35
N LYS A 48 1.35 6.17 13.98
CA LYS A 48 0.21 7.06 13.75
C LYS A 48 0.49 8.49 14.18
N GLY A 49 0.79 8.72 15.46
CA GLY A 49 1.04 10.06 15.99
C GLY A 49 2.20 10.74 15.29
N PHE A 50 3.29 9.98 15.08
CA PHE A 50 4.50 10.45 14.41
C PHE A 50 4.23 10.90 12.96
N LEU A 51 3.67 10.03 12.11
CA LEU A 51 3.48 10.35 10.69
C LEU A 51 2.40 11.42 10.48
N GLU A 52 1.33 11.43 11.28
CA GLU A 52 0.35 12.50 11.22
C GLU A 52 0.95 13.86 11.61
N SER A 53 1.81 13.87 12.63
CA SER A 53 2.51 15.10 13.06
C SER A 53 3.40 15.63 11.95
N ASP A 54 4.19 14.76 11.32
CA ASP A 54 5.10 15.15 10.24
C ASP A 54 4.34 15.63 9.00
N LEU A 55 3.27 14.95 8.57
CA LEU A 55 2.44 15.42 7.45
C LEU A 55 1.88 16.83 7.71
N ARG A 56 1.41 17.13 8.94
CA ARG A 56 0.94 18.47 9.32
C ARG A 56 2.06 19.50 9.30
N ALA A 57 3.21 19.19 9.91
CA ALA A 57 4.37 20.06 9.94
C ALA A 57 4.88 20.42 8.53
N HIS A 58 4.71 19.49 7.58
CA HIS A 58 5.08 19.68 6.18
C HIS A 58 3.95 20.22 5.30
N HIS A 59 2.79 20.54 5.87
CA HIS A 59 1.60 21.05 5.16
C HIS A 59 1.16 20.15 4.00
N ILE A 60 1.20 18.84 4.22
CA ILE A 60 0.71 17.82 3.30
C ILE A 60 -0.67 17.40 3.82
N ASN A 61 -1.72 17.68 3.04
CA ASN A 61 -3.07 17.20 3.35
C ASN A 61 -3.16 15.70 3.09
N TRP A 62 -4.14 14.99 3.64
CA TRP A 62 -4.32 13.58 3.33
C TRP A 62 -5.77 13.13 3.27
N ILE A 63 -5.99 11.98 2.63
CA ILE A 63 -7.25 11.26 2.56
C ILE A 63 -6.94 9.78 2.87
N THR A 64 -7.51 9.27 3.96
CA THR A 64 -7.45 7.85 4.39
C THR A 64 -8.71 7.12 3.94
N ASN A 65 -8.79 5.80 4.12
CA ASN A 65 -9.89 4.98 3.62
C ASN A 65 -10.23 5.30 2.15
N ALA A 66 -9.20 5.57 1.33
CA ALA A 66 -9.38 6.09 0.00
C ALA A 66 -9.10 5.04 -1.07
N LYS A 67 -9.98 4.98 -2.08
CA LYS A 67 -9.84 4.14 -3.28
C LYS A 67 -9.85 5.03 -4.52
N VAL A 68 -8.78 4.93 -5.31
CA VAL A 68 -8.74 5.58 -6.63
C VAL A 68 -9.57 4.75 -7.61
N ILE A 69 -10.58 5.37 -8.21
CA ILE A 69 -11.49 4.71 -9.15
C ILE A 69 -11.00 4.84 -10.59
N LYS A 70 -10.54 6.04 -10.95
CA LYS A 70 -9.94 6.30 -12.26
C LYS A 70 -8.95 7.47 -12.18
N VAL A 71 -8.02 7.46 -13.12
CA VAL A 71 -7.05 8.53 -13.34
C VAL A 71 -7.15 8.95 -14.80
N GLU A 72 -7.33 10.25 -15.02
CA GLU A 72 -7.34 10.89 -16.33
C GLU A 72 -6.19 11.90 -16.39
N ALA A 73 -6.00 12.54 -17.55
CA ALA A 73 -4.95 13.53 -17.73
C ALA A 73 -5.13 14.70 -16.75
N GLY A 74 -4.25 14.77 -15.75
CA GLY A 74 -4.23 15.82 -14.74
C GLY A 74 -5.27 15.70 -13.63
N LYS A 75 -6.05 14.61 -13.58
CA LYS A 75 -7.16 14.48 -12.63
C LYS A 75 -7.34 13.06 -12.09
N MET A 76 -7.52 12.95 -10.78
CA MET A 76 -7.74 11.68 -10.08
C MET A 76 -9.09 11.68 -9.38
N TYR A 77 -9.83 10.58 -9.56
CA TYR A 77 -11.15 10.38 -8.96
C TYR A 77 -11.02 9.38 -7.80
N VAL A 78 -11.35 9.84 -6.60
CA VAL A 78 -11.11 9.09 -5.35
C VAL A 78 -12.42 8.97 -4.58
N GLU A 79 -12.76 7.76 -4.18
CA GLU A 79 -13.83 7.51 -3.21
C GLU A 79 -13.22 7.33 -1.82
N GLU A 80 -13.73 8.06 -0.85
CA GLU A 80 -13.44 7.92 0.58
C GLU A 80 -14.57 7.14 1.24
N TYR A 81 -14.19 6.25 2.15
CA TYR A 81 -15.10 5.36 2.87
C TYR A 81 -15.04 5.60 4.37
N ASP A 82 -16.12 5.32 5.07
CA ASP A 82 -16.12 5.23 6.54
C ASP A 82 -15.53 3.90 7.01
N ASP A 83 -15.41 3.73 8.34
CA ASP A 83 -14.83 2.52 8.94
C ASP A 83 -15.71 1.27 8.73
N ASP A 84 -17.00 1.44 8.46
CA ASP A 84 -17.94 0.36 8.13
C ASP A 84 -17.90 -0.02 6.65
N GLY A 85 -17.10 0.70 5.83
CA GLY A 85 -16.96 0.45 4.40
C GLY A 85 -18.07 1.07 3.54
N HIS A 86 -18.88 1.98 4.09
CA HIS A 86 -19.83 2.76 3.29
C HIS A 86 -19.12 3.95 2.64
N LYS A 87 -19.50 4.26 1.40
CA LYS A 87 -18.96 5.42 0.70
C LYS A 87 -19.35 6.71 1.44
N LEU A 88 -18.35 7.43 1.93
CA LEU A 88 -18.52 8.68 2.66
C LEU A 88 -18.53 9.87 1.69
N LYS A 89 -17.58 9.92 0.76
CA LYS A 89 -17.38 11.07 -0.12
C LYS A 89 -16.66 10.72 -1.41
N GLU A 90 -16.94 11.49 -2.47
CA GLU A 90 -16.18 11.49 -3.71
C GLU A 90 -15.30 12.75 -3.79
N HIS A 91 -14.07 12.57 -4.24
CA HIS A 91 -13.10 13.64 -4.44
C HIS A 91 -12.61 13.65 -5.88
N GLU A 92 -12.50 14.85 -6.42
CA GLU A 92 -11.81 15.13 -7.66
C GLU A 92 -10.52 15.90 -7.34
N LEU A 93 -9.39 15.24 -7.55
CA LEU A 93 -8.06 15.79 -7.23
C LEU A 93 -7.33 16.15 -8.52
N GLU A 94 -7.17 17.45 -8.75
CA GLU A 94 -6.31 17.97 -9.82
C GLU A 94 -4.84 17.75 -9.46
N PHE A 95 -4.03 17.27 -10.41
CA PHE A 95 -2.60 17.06 -10.22
C PHE A 95 -1.80 17.45 -11.45
N LYS A 96 -0.62 18.05 -11.24
CA LYS A 96 0.42 18.19 -12.27
C LYS A 96 1.45 17.07 -12.23
N TYR A 97 1.57 16.44 -11.07
CA TYR A 97 2.44 15.31 -10.80
C TYR A 97 1.73 14.40 -9.79
N SER A 98 1.76 13.09 -10.02
CA SER A 98 1.22 12.10 -9.09
C SER A 98 2.12 10.86 -9.06
N MET A 99 2.15 10.21 -7.91
CA MET A 99 2.80 8.91 -7.71
C MET A 99 1.90 8.11 -6.80
N MET A 100 1.50 6.92 -7.24
CA MET A 100 0.69 5.98 -6.47
C MET A 100 1.38 4.63 -6.45
N LEU A 101 1.39 3.99 -5.28
CA LEU A 101 1.81 2.60 -5.19
C LEU A 101 0.64 1.70 -5.60
N PRO A 102 0.79 0.87 -6.65
CA PRO A 102 -0.28 -0.01 -7.09
C PRO A 102 -0.45 -1.18 -6.12
N ALA A 103 -1.64 -1.79 -6.14
CA ALA A 103 -1.86 -3.06 -5.50
C ALA A 103 -1.04 -4.16 -6.20
N PHE A 104 -0.48 -5.08 -5.43
CA PHE A 104 0.23 -6.23 -5.99
C PHE A 104 -0.74 -7.37 -6.33
N LYS A 105 -0.39 -8.11 -7.39
CA LYS A 105 -0.99 -9.40 -7.79
C LYS A 105 0.13 -10.36 -8.17
N GLY A 106 -0.17 -11.65 -8.16
CA GLY A 106 0.70 -12.66 -8.77
C GLY A 106 0.89 -12.40 -10.26
N VAL A 107 2.05 -12.79 -10.79
CA VAL A 107 2.33 -12.72 -12.23
C VAL A 107 1.50 -13.77 -12.97
N ASP A 108 1.03 -13.43 -14.17
CA ASP A 108 0.00 -14.20 -14.86
C ASP A 108 0.41 -15.68 -15.11
N ALA A 109 1.68 -15.93 -15.44
CA ALA A 109 2.21 -17.28 -15.66
C ALA A 109 2.15 -18.19 -14.42
N VAL A 110 2.21 -17.61 -13.21
CA VAL A 110 2.10 -18.34 -11.94
C VAL A 110 0.63 -18.44 -11.52
N ALA A 111 -0.11 -17.33 -11.65
CA ALA A 111 -1.52 -17.25 -11.27
C ALA A 111 -2.42 -18.17 -12.12
N SER A 112 -2.03 -18.51 -13.35
CA SER A 112 -2.78 -19.40 -14.24
C SER A 112 -2.67 -20.89 -13.88
N VAL A 113 -1.79 -21.27 -12.95
CA VAL A 113 -1.62 -22.67 -12.56
C VAL A 113 -2.76 -23.06 -11.59
N GLU A 114 -3.62 -23.97 -12.04
CA GLU A 114 -4.78 -24.41 -11.28
C GLU A 114 -4.38 -24.97 -9.91
N GLY A 115 -5.04 -24.50 -8.85
CA GLY A 115 -4.76 -24.93 -7.46
C GLY A 115 -3.47 -24.38 -6.84
N LEU A 116 -2.62 -23.67 -7.58
CA LEU A 116 -1.35 -23.16 -7.05
C LEU A 116 -1.52 -21.90 -6.18
N CYS A 117 -2.45 -21.03 -6.56
CA CYS A 117 -2.57 -19.68 -6.02
C CYS A 117 -3.95 -19.37 -5.46
N ASN A 118 -4.02 -18.36 -4.59
CA ASN A 118 -5.26 -17.71 -4.23
C ASN A 118 -5.84 -16.88 -5.40
N PRO A 119 -7.07 -16.33 -5.30
CA PRO A 119 -7.69 -15.55 -6.38
C PRO A 119 -6.90 -14.31 -6.83
N ARG A 120 -5.94 -13.82 -6.03
CA ARG A 120 -5.05 -12.70 -6.38
C ARG A 120 -3.73 -13.15 -7.02
N GLY A 121 -3.55 -14.46 -7.24
CA GLY A 121 -2.37 -15.03 -7.88
C GLY A 121 -1.18 -15.28 -6.94
N PHE A 122 -1.35 -15.14 -5.62
CA PHE A 122 -0.29 -15.45 -4.66
C PHE A 122 -0.26 -16.94 -4.32
N VAL A 123 0.93 -17.53 -4.32
CA VAL A 123 1.14 -18.98 -4.18
C VAL A 123 0.78 -19.43 -2.75
N PHE A 124 -0.02 -20.48 -2.62
CA PHE A 124 -0.24 -21.14 -1.34
C PHE A 124 1.01 -21.89 -0.91
N VAL A 125 1.39 -21.75 0.36
CA VAL A 125 2.54 -22.44 0.94
C VAL A 125 2.21 -22.94 2.35
N ASP A 126 2.84 -24.05 2.74
CA ASP A 126 2.90 -24.55 4.12
C ASP A 126 4.02 -23.84 4.91
N SER A 127 4.23 -24.25 6.17
CA SER A 127 5.28 -23.70 7.05
C SER A 127 6.71 -23.99 6.58
N HIS A 128 6.89 -24.79 5.52
CA HIS A 128 8.17 -25.13 4.90
C HIS A 128 8.28 -24.51 3.50
N GLN A 129 7.48 -23.48 3.22
CA GLN A 129 7.49 -22.76 1.94
C GLN A 129 7.10 -23.61 0.73
N ARG A 130 6.49 -24.78 0.94
CA ARG A 130 6.10 -25.73 -0.09
C ARG A 130 4.62 -25.60 -0.42
N ASN A 131 4.25 -25.74 -1.68
CA ASN A 131 2.85 -25.76 -2.06
C ASN A 131 2.15 -27.06 -1.61
N PRO A 132 0.97 -26.97 -0.97
CA PRO A 132 0.27 -28.16 -0.46
C PRO A 132 -0.30 -29.07 -1.57
N THR A 133 -0.58 -28.54 -2.75
CA THR A 133 -1.12 -29.30 -3.91
C THR A 133 0.00 -29.87 -4.78
N TYR A 134 1.10 -29.12 -4.94
CA TYR A 134 2.26 -29.47 -5.75
C TYR A 134 3.52 -29.58 -4.87
N PRO A 135 3.82 -30.76 -4.29
CA PRO A 135 4.88 -30.90 -3.28
C PRO A 135 6.31 -30.64 -3.78
N ASN A 136 6.52 -30.53 -5.09
CA ASN A 136 7.79 -30.18 -5.72
C ASN A 136 7.91 -28.68 -6.05
N ILE A 137 6.89 -27.87 -5.74
CA ILE A 137 6.90 -26.42 -5.95
C ILE A 137 7.04 -25.72 -4.61
N TYR A 138 8.04 -24.85 -4.53
CA TYR A 138 8.33 -24.00 -3.38
C TYR A 138 8.21 -22.53 -3.78
N SER A 139 7.90 -21.67 -2.82
CA SER A 139 7.75 -20.24 -3.06
C SER A 139 8.16 -19.41 -1.86
N ALA A 140 8.86 -18.31 -2.13
CA ALA A 140 9.36 -17.37 -1.14
C ALA A 140 9.24 -15.94 -1.66
N GLY A 141 9.15 -14.97 -0.76
CA GLY A 141 9.09 -13.56 -1.12
C GLY A 141 7.69 -12.98 -1.18
N VAL A 142 7.54 -11.89 -1.94
CA VAL A 142 6.26 -11.17 -2.10
C VAL A 142 5.17 -12.03 -2.76
N CYS A 143 5.57 -13.08 -3.50
CA CYS A 143 4.68 -13.90 -4.29
C CYS A 143 3.88 -14.95 -3.49
N ILE A 144 4.15 -15.13 -2.19
CA ILE A 144 3.39 -16.05 -1.34
C ILE A 144 2.12 -15.42 -0.78
N ALA A 145 1.10 -16.25 -0.57
CA ALA A 145 -0.12 -15.85 0.10
C ALA A 145 0.12 -15.73 1.61
N ILE A 146 0.03 -14.50 2.14
CA ILE A 146 -0.03 -14.24 3.58
C ILE A 146 -1.38 -13.55 3.84
N PRO A 147 -2.19 -14.05 4.79
CA PRO A 147 -3.45 -13.40 5.15
C PRO A 147 -3.19 -11.96 5.63
N PRO A 148 -4.11 -11.02 5.37
CA PRO A 148 -4.07 -9.69 6.00
C PRO A 148 -4.03 -9.81 7.53
N VAL A 149 -3.40 -8.84 8.19
CA VAL A 149 -3.38 -8.77 9.67
C VAL A 149 -4.76 -8.46 10.24
N GLU A 150 -5.56 -7.68 9.52
CA GLU A 150 -6.95 -7.36 9.83
C GLU A 150 -7.70 -7.03 8.52
N ALA A 151 -9.03 -7.00 8.59
CA ALA A 151 -9.85 -6.48 7.52
C ALA A 151 -9.98 -4.96 7.66
N THR A 152 -9.79 -4.23 6.57
CA THR A 152 -9.92 -2.76 6.51
C THR A 152 -11.00 -2.36 5.50
N ALA A 153 -11.67 -1.22 5.74
CA ALA A 153 -12.77 -0.73 4.89
C ALA A 153 -12.39 -0.66 3.41
N VAL A 154 -11.22 -0.08 3.09
CA VAL A 154 -10.57 -0.25 1.79
C VAL A 154 -9.53 -1.38 1.90
N PRO A 155 -9.55 -2.40 1.02
CA PRO A 155 -8.65 -3.55 1.15
C PRO A 155 -7.17 -3.17 1.20
N THR A 156 -6.52 -3.48 2.32
CA THR A 156 -5.07 -3.36 2.51
C THR A 156 -4.43 -4.73 2.72
N GLY A 157 -3.11 -4.81 2.57
CA GLY A 157 -2.37 -6.06 2.75
C GLY A 157 -1.07 -5.86 3.50
N ALA A 158 -0.70 -6.89 4.25
CA ALA A 158 0.55 -6.90 5.01
C ALA A 158 1.77 -6.89 4.08
N PRO A 159 2.78 -6.03 4.36
CA PRO A 159 4.02 -5.98 3.59
C PRO A 159 4.84 -7.26 3.77
N LYS A 160 5.61 -7.61 2.74
CA LYS A 160 6.61 -8.69 2.81
C LYS A 160 8.00 -8.06 2.70
N THR A 161 8.72 -7.99 3.82
CA THR A 161 9.98 -7.23 3.95
C THR A 161 11.20 -8.14 3.92
N GLY A 162 12.37 -7.56 3.68
CA GLY A 162 13.62 -8.29 3.42
C GLY A 162 13.95 -9.39 4.43
N TYR A 163 13.95 -9.11 5.73
CA TYR A 163 14.25 -10.13 6.75
C TYR A 163 13.31 -11.33 6.68
N MET A 164 12.01 -11.10 6.48
CA MET A 164 11.04 -12.18 6.38
C MET A 164 11.26 -13.01 5.11
N ILE A 165 11.60 -12.34 3.99
CA ILE A 165 11.88 -13.01 2.71
C ILE A 165 13.15 -13.86 2.79
N GLU A 166 14.21 -13.33 3.39
CA GLU A 166 15.46 -14.08 3.63
C GLU A 166 15.20 -15.30 4.51
N ALA A 167 14.38 -15.17 5.54
CA ALA A 167 13.99 -16.30 6.38
C ALA A 167 13.23 -17.38 5.57
N MET A 168 12.28 -17.00 4.70
CA MET A 168 11.60 -17.96 3.80
C MET A 168 12.58 -18.67 2.86
N ALA A 169 13.64 -18.01 2.41
CA ALA A 169 14.58 -18.57 1.46
C ALA A 169 15.62 -19.49 2.10
N THR A 170 15.90 -19.31 3.40
CA THR A 170 17.05 -19.93 4.07
C THR A 170 16.69 -20.85 5.24
N ARG A 171 15.41 -20.89 5.65
CA ARG A 171 14.91 -21.72 6.75
C ARG A 171 13.70 -22.52 6.31
#